data_AF-A0A7J8GQE7-F1
#
_entry.id   AF-A0A7J8GQE7-F1
#
_cell.length_a   1.000
_cell.length_b   1.000
_cell.length_c   1.000
_cell.angle_alpha   90.00
_cell.angle_beta   90.00
_cell.angle_gamma   90.00
#
_symmetry.space_group_name_H-M   'P 1'
#
loop_
_entity.id
_entity.type
_entity.pdbx_description
1 polymer ?
#
loop_
_entity_poly.entity_id
_entity_poly.type
_entity_poly.pdbx_seq_one_letter_code
_entity_poly.pdbx_strand_id
1 'polypeptide(L)'
;MLEIVRDVYVTPLKAALSSNRAILSAANIQIIFSDILQILSLNRQFLGNLRDRLQDWGPAHCVGEIFIKFGSQLNTYTNFFNNYPVVLKTIEKCREMIPAFRAFLKRHDKTVVTKMLSLPELLLYPSRRFKEYVHLLYALRLHVPADHADRGDLTTAIDQIKKYKGYIDQMKQNIDMKDQLSDIQRTICGCPVRIVMYLLLLMLMDKTLYRWQKETCRCQISSHLLNACCVPGTAKLSHFTSVLSARMLYEKRHTWT
;
A
#
# COMPACT_ATOMS: atom_id res chain seq x y z
N MET A 1 -11.92 5.50 16.41
CA MET A 1 -11.16 5.49 15.14
C MET A 1 -12.03 5.97 14.00
N LEU A 2 -13.03 5.21 13.54
CA LEU A 2 -13.98 5.69 12.52
C LEU A 2 -14.67 7.01 12.90
N GLU A 3 -15.05 7.16 14.17
CA GLU A 3 -15.55 8.42 14.73
C GLU A 3 -14.61 9.61 14.53
N ILE A 4 -13.29 9.41 14.60
CA ILE A 4 -12.28 10.47 14.41
C ILE A 4 -12.34 10.98 12.97
N VAL A 5 -12.50 10.08 11.99
CA VAL A 5 -12.66 10.48 10.57
C VAL A 5 -13.90 11.37 10.41
N ARG A 6 -15.02 11.01 11.05
CA ARG A 6 -16.23 11.84 11.06
C ARG A 6 -15.97 13.20 11.73
N ASP A 7 -15.46 13.20 12.95
CA ASP A 7 -15.45 14.39 13.82
C ASP A 7 -14.34 15.39 13.46
N VAL A 8 -13.17 14.90 13.05
CA VAL A 8 -12.00 15.73 12.73
C VAL A 8 -12.00 16.18 11.27
N TYR A 9 -12.58 15.38 10.35
CA TYR A 9 -12.52 15.67 8.91
C TYR A 9 -13.90 15.94 8.31
N VAL A 10 -14.84 15.00 8.39
CA VAL A 10 -16.14 15.11 7.68
C VAL A 10 -16.97 16.29 8.20
N THR A 11 -17.16 16.39 9.51
CA THR A 11 -18.03 17.41 10.12
C THR A 11 -17.52 18.82 9.84
N PRO A 12 -16.22 19.16 10.04
CA PRO A 12 -15.70 20.49 9.67
C PRO A 12 -15.76 20.78 8.17
N LEU A 13 -15.45 19.80 7.31
CA LEU A 13 -15.49 20.00 5.85
C LEU A 13 -16.92 20.23 5.33
N LYS A 14 -17.91 19.50 5.87
CA LYS A 14 -19.33 19.72 5.56
C LYS A 14 -19.85 21.06 6.10
N ALA A 15 -19.50 21.41 7.34
CA ALA A 15 -19.88 22.71 7.90
C ALA A 15 -19.31 23.89 7.08
N ALA A 16 -18.04 23.80 6.69
CA ALA A 16 -17.39 24.80 5.84
C ALA A 16 -18.08 24.92 4.45
N LEU A 17 -18.49 23.80 3.86
CA LEU A 17 -19.28 23.78 2.62
C LEU A 17 -20.65 24.48 2.80
N SER A 18 -21.39 24.16 3.86
CA SER A 18 -22.69 24.79 4.16
C SER A 18 -22.59 26.28 4.49
N SER A 19 -21.48 26.74 5.08
CA SER A 19 -21.25 28.16 5.43
C SER A 19 -20.65 29.00 4.31
N ASN A 20 -20.72 28.54 3.05
CA ASN A 20 -20.10 29.19 1.87
C ASN A 20 -18.59 29.49 2.02
N ARG A 21 -17.88 28.67 2.79
CA ARG A 21 -16.41 28.71 3.00
C ARG A 21 -15.79 27.37 2.63
N ALA A 22 -16.27 26.78 1.53
CA ALA A 22 -16.00 25.41 1.13
C ALA A 22 -14.49 25.14 0.94
N ILE A 23 -13.95 24.18 1.71
CA ILE A 23 -12.55 23.72 1.58
C ILE A 23 -12.43 22.66 0.48
N LEU A 24 -13.48 21.86 0.28
CA LEU A 24 -13.63 20.87 -0.78
C LEU A 24 -15.02 21.01 -1.41
N SER A 25 -15.16 20.60 -2.67
CA SER A 25 -16.46 20.45 -3.32
C SER A 25 -17.27 19.32 -2.68
N ALA A 26 -18.60 19.40 -2.79
CA ALA A 26 -19.50 18.32 -2.36
C ALA A 26 -19.12 16.97 -2.97
N ALA A 27 -18.77 16.95 -4.27
CA ALA A 27 -18.33 15.74 -4.98
C ALA A 27 -17.06 15.13 -4.37
N ASN A 28 -16.02 15.93 -4.07
CA ASN A 28 -14.79 15.43 -3.46
C ASN A 28 -15.04 14.91 -2.03
N ILE A 29 -15.91 15.58 -1.25
CA ILE A 29 -16.32 15.10 0.07
C ILE A 29 -17.06 13.76 -0.03
N GLN A 30 -17.93 13.58 -1.02
CA GLN A 30 -18.59 12.29 -1.25
C GLN A 30 -17.58 11.20 -1.62
N ILE A 31 -16.74 11.42 -2.64
CA ILE A 31 -15.75 10.44 -3.09
C ILE A 31 -14.82 10.00 -1.95
N ILE A 32 -14.36 10.92 -1.09
CA ILE A 32 -13.42 10.58 -0.02
C ILE A 32 -14.11 9.90 1.18
N PHE A 33 -15.36 10.27 1.50
CA PHE A 33 -15.96 9.95 2.80
C PHE A 33 -17.28 9.15 2.76
N SER A 34 -17.92 8.90 1.61
CA SER A 34 -19.20 8.16 1.56
C SER A 34 -19.08 6.77 2.19
N ASP A 35 -18.10 6.01 1.74
CA ASP A 35 -17.99 4.58 2.00
C ASP A 35 -17.49 4.31 3.42
N ILE A 36 -16.56 5.12 3.92
CA ILE A 36 -16.10 5.03 5.32
C ILE A 36 -17.20 5.42 6.32
N LEU A 37 -18.14 6.30 5.95
CA LEU A 37 -19.32 6.62 6.76
C LEU A 37 -20.35 5.48 6.73
N GLN A 38 -20.49 4.75 5.62
CA GLN A 38 -21.28 3.51 5.58
C GLN A 38 -20.68 2.45 6.50
N ILE A 39 -19.35 2.25 6.47
CA ILE A 39 -18.63 1.38 7.42
C ILE A 39 -18.89 1.83 8.87
N LEU A 40 -18.82 3.13 9.16
CA LEU A 40 -19.12 3.64 10.51
C LEU A 40 -20.55 3.31 10.95
N SER A 41 -21.53 3.48 10.07
CA SER A 41 -22.94 3.12 10.33
C SER A 41 -23.09 1.63 10.64
N LEU A 42 -22.50 0.76 9.80
CA LEU A 42 -22.50 -0.69 9.99
C LEU A 42 -21.86 -1.10 11.33
N ASN A 43 -20.72 -0.48 11.70
CA ASN A 43 -20.05 -0.77 12.98
C ASN A 43 -20.86 -0.31 14.19
N ARG A 44 -21.61 0.79 14.08
CA ARG A 44 -22.54 1.24 15.12
C ARG A 44 -23.72 0.29 15.28
N GLN A 45 -24.30 -0.18 14.18
CA GLN A 45 -25.37 -1.18 14.22
C GLN A 45 -24.88 -2.49 14.88
N PHE A 46 -23.70 -2.97 14.48
CA PHE A 46 -23.07 -4.14 15.08
C PHE A 46 -22.80 -3.98 16.58
N LEU A 47 -22.24 -2.83 16.99
CA LEU A 47 -22.02 -2.51 18.41
C LEU A 47 -23.32 -2.36 19.20
N GLY A 48 -24.39 -1.85 18.59
CA GLY A 48 -25.74 -1.80 19.17
C GLY A 48 -26.24 -3.21 19.48
N ASN A 49 -26.35 -4.08 18.46
CA ASN A 49 -26.78 -5.46 18.64
C ASN A 49 -25.99 -6.21 19.74
N LEU A 50 -24.66 -5.99 19.81
CA LEU A 50 -23.81 -6.56 20.86
C LEU A 50 -24.11 -5.98 22.25
N ARG A 51 -24.29 -4.65 22.36
CA ARG A 51 -24.66 -3.99 23.62
C ARG A 51 -25.99 -4.51 24.15
N ASP A 52 -26.99 -4.61 23.28
CA ASP A 52 -28.34 -5.03 23.65
C ASP A 52 -28.34 -6.48 24.15
N ARG A 53 -27.58 -7.39 23.50
CA ARG A 53 -27.37 -8.78 23.93
C ARG A 53 -26.55 -8.91 25.22
N LEU A 54 -25.67 -7.94 25.53
CA LEU A 54 -24.83 -7.94 26.73
C LEU A 54 -25.45 -7.21 27.91
N GLN A 55 -26.61 -6.56 27.75
CA GLN A 55 -27.30 -5.84 28.82
C GLN A 55 -27.88 -6.78 29.88
N ASP A 56 -28.36 -7.96 29.46
CA ASP A 56 -28.86 -9.04 30.33
C ASP A 56 -28.18 -10.36 29.95
N TRP A 57 -26.89 -10.49 30.28
CA TRP A 57 -26.11 -11.66 29.89
C TRP A 57 -26.43 -12.89 30.74
N GLY A 58 -26.56 -14.06 30.11
CA GLY A 58 -26.90 -15.31 30.80
C GLY A 58 -26.48 -16.58 30.04
N PRO A 59 -26.57 -17.77 30.67
CA PRO A 59 -25.95 -19.00 30.16
C PRO A 59 -26.54 -19.58 28.86
N ALA A 60 -27.65 -19.04 28.37
CA ALA A 60 -28.29 -19.43 27.11
C ALA A 60 -28.11 -18.37 26.00
N HIS A 61 -27.45 -17.24 26.30
CA HIS A 61 -27.28 -16.16 25.34
C HIS A 61 -26.16 -16.45 24.35
N CYS A 62 -26.52 -16.39 23.07
CA CYS A 62 -25.60 -16.57 21.95
C CYS A 62 -25.07 -15.22 21.43
N VAL A 63 -23.93 -15.19 20.75
CA VAL A 63 -23.45 -13.99 20.02
C VAL A 63 -22.96 -14.32 18.60
N GLY A 64 -22.76 -15.59 18.26
CA GLY A 64 -22.36 -16.04 16.93
C GLY A 64 -23.33 -15.55 15.85
N GLU A 65 -24.63 -15.63 16.09
CA GLU A 65 -25.70 -15.06 15.22
C GLU A 65 -25.45 -13.58 14.84
N ILE A 66 -24.94 -12.77 15.79
CA ILE A 66 -24.69 -11.33 15.61
C ILE A 66 -23.45 -11.14 14.72
N PHE A 67 -22.43 -11.98 14.91
CA PHE A 67 -21.24 -12.00 14.04
C PHE A 67 -21.53 -12.56 12.64
N ILE A 68 -22.43 -13.54 12.49
CA ILE A 68 -22.89 -14.04 11.19
C ILE A 68 -23.63 -12.93 10.43
N LYS A 69 -24.54 -12.22 11.11
CA LYS A 69 -25.26 -11.06 10.55
C LYS A 69 -24.31 -9.93 10.13
N PHE A 70 -23.27 -9.65 10.93
CA PHE A 70 -22.21 -8.72 10.54
C PHE A 70 -21.38 -9.25 9.36
N GLY A 71 -21.09 -10.56 9.34
CA GLY A 71 -20.35 -11.26 8.30
C GLY A 71 -20.99 -11.16 6.92
N SER A 72 -22.32 -11.26 6.83
CA SER A 72 -23.05 -11.10 5.56
C SER A 72 -23.04 -9.66 5.04
N GLN A 73 -22.83 -8.66 5.91
CA GLN A 73 -22.77 -7.23 5.56
C GLN A 73 -21.35 -6.75 5.19
N LEU A 74 -20.34 -7.63 5.19
CA LEU A 74 -18.94 -7.24 4.90
C LEU A 74 -18.69 -6.75 3.47
N ASN A 75 -19.66 -6.89 2.56
CA ASN A 75 -19.59 -6.25 1.23
C ASN A 75 -19.47 -4.70 1.33
N THR A 76 -19.98 -4.07 2.40
CA THR A 76 -19.76 -2.64 2.65
C THR A 76 -18.28 -2.29 2.79
N TYR A 77 -17.48 -3.15 3.44
CA TYR A 77 -16.03 -3.00 3.50
C TYR A 77 -15.36 -3.28 2.16
N THR A 78 -15.84 -4.30 1.42
CA THR A 78 -15.32 -4.65 0.09
C THR A 78 -15.44 -3.48 -0.88
N ASN A 79 -16.60 -2.82 -0.91
CA ASN A 79 -16.83 -1.64 -1.73
C ASN A 79 -15.83 -0.52 -1.40
N PHE A 80 -15.68 -0.17 -0.11
CA PHE A 80 -14.71 0.83 0.34
C PHE A 80 -13.27 0.46 -0.06
N PHE A 81 -12.84 -0.78 0.18
CA PHE A 81 -11.46 -1.20 -0.11
C PHE A 81 -11.18 -1.24 -1.62
N ASN A 82 -12.13 -1.69 -2.44
CA ASN A 82 -12.01 -1.61 -3.90
C ASN A 82 -11.96 -0.14 -4.40
N ASN A 83 -12.68 0.77 -3.75
CA ASN A 83 -12.68 2.20 -4.06
C ASN A 83 -11.49 2.97 -3.46
N TYR A 84 -10.78 2.40 -2.48
CA TYR A 84 -9.70 3.06 -1.74
C TYR A 84 -8.59 3.69 -2.63
N PRO A 85 -8.15 3.09 -3.75
CA PRO A 85 -7.19 3.74 -4.65
C PRO A 85 -7.71 5.04 -5.29
N VAL A 86 -9.03 5.15 -5.52
CA VAL A 86 -9.68 6.37 -6.03
C VAL A 86 -9.79 7.41 -4.92
N VAL A 87 -10.15 6.99 -3.70
CA VAL A 87 -10.15 7.83 -2.49
C VAL A 87 -8.77 8.47 -2.30
N LEU A 88 -7.70 7.65 -2.29
CA LEU A 88 -6.32 8.09 -2.10
C LEU A 88 -5.90 9.09 -3.20
N LYS A 89 -6.10 8.74 -4.48
CA LYS A 89 -5.81 9.65 -5.61
C LYS A 89 -6.59 10.97 -5.52
N THR A 90 -7.79 10.96 -4.95
CA THR A 90 -8.62 12.16 -4.77
C THR A 90 -8.11 13.03 -3.62
N ILE A 91 -7.71 12.45 -2.48
CA ILE A 91 -7.05 13.17 -1.37
C ILE A 91 -5.79 13.85 -1.90
N GLU A 92 -4.95 13.12 -2.63
CA GLU A 92 -3.66 13.60 -3.13
C GLU A 92 -3.84 14.73 -4.13
N LYS A 93 -4.72 14.55 -5.14
CA LYS A 93 -5.08 15.61 -6.10
C LYS A 93 -5.61 16.86 -5.40
N CYS A 94 -6.48 16.72 -4.40
CA CYS A 94 -7.01 17.85 -3.64
C CYS A 94 -5.92 18.54 -2.81
N ARG A 95 -5.02 17.77 -2.20
CA ARG A 95 -3.90 18.29 -1.39
C ARG A 95 -2.91 19.08 -2.24
N GLU A 96 -2.67 18.65 -3.47
CA GLU A 96 -1.85 19.37 -4.45
C GLU A 96 -2.57 20.61 -4.99
N MET A 97 -3.79 20.49 -5.49
CA MET A 97 -4.49 21.58 -6.17
C MET A 97 -5.11 22.64 -5.24
N ILE A 98 -5.43 22.32 -3.98
CA ILE A 98 -6.24 23.17 -3.10
C ILE A 98 -5.44 23.55 -1.84
N PRO A 99 -4.84 24.76 -1.78
CA PRO A 99 -4.04 25.20 -0.63
C PRO A 99 -4.79 25.18 0.70
N ALA A 100 -6.09 25.52 0.70
CA ALA A 100 -6.93 25.46 1.88
C ALA A 100 -7.07 24.03 2.45
N PHE A 101 -7.24 23.02 1.57
CA PHE A 101 -7.30 21.62 2.00
C PHE A 101 -5.93 21.10 2.45
N ARG A 102 -4.84 21.52 1.80
CA ARG A 102 -3.47 21.22 2.25
C ARG A 102 -3.18 21.75 3.66
N ALA A 103 -3.60 23.00 3.94
CA ALA A 103 -3.49 23.61 5.25
C ALA A 103 -4.42 22.95 6.29
N PHE A 104 -5.62 22.53 5.87
CA PHE A 104 -6.54 21.75 6.69
C PHE A 104 -5.91 20.41 7.11
N LEU A 105 -5.38 19.62 6.18
CA LEU A 105 -4.69 18.36 6.49
C LEU A 105 -3.50 18.61 7.44
N LYS A 106 -2.63 19.60 7.15
CA LYS A 106 -1.49 19.93 8.02
C LYS A 106 -1.88 20.28 9.47
N ARG A 107 -3.09 20.79 9.71
CA ARG A 107 -3.58 21.14 11.05
C ARG A 107 -4.13 19.93 11.82
N HIS A 108 -4.69 18.94 11.14
CA HIS A 108 -5.46 17.85 11.77
C HIS A 108 -4.76 16.49 11.71
N ASP A 109 -4.03 16.20 10.63
CA ASP A 109 -3.21 14.98 10.51
C ASP A 109 -2.11 14.97 11.56
N LYS A 110 -1.77 13.75 12.02
CA LYS A 110 -0.69 13.49 12.98
C LYS A 110 -0.80 14.30 14.28
N THR A 111 -2.03 14.50 14.75
CA THR A 111 -2.31 15.10 16.07
C THR A 111 -2.57 14.01 17.13
N VAL A 112 -2.58 14.40 18.40
CA VAL A 112 -2.97 13.50 19.51
C VAL A 112 -4.38 12.93 19.27
N VAL A 113 -5.32 13.76 18.80
CA VAL A 113 -6.71 13.35 18.50
C VAL A 113 -6.76 12.30 17.37
N THR A 114 -5.92 12.44 16.32
CA THR A 114 -5.80 11.44 15.26
C THR A 114 -4.86 10.27 15.60
N LYS A 115 -4.40 10.17 16.84
CA LYS A 115 -3.44 9.15 17.31
C LYS A 115 -2.13 9.13 16.50
N MET A 116 -1.65 10.30 16.11
CA MET A 116 -0.46 10.49 15.26
C MET A 116 -0.58 9.91 13.83
N LEU A 117 -1.80 9.59 13.38
CA LEU A 117 -2.07 9.11 12.02
C LEU A 117 -2.52 10.26 11.10
N SER A 118 -2.22 10.12 9.81
CA SER A 118 -2.78 10.92 8.72
C SER A 118 -4.15 10.40 8.26
N LEU A 119 -4.87 11.18 7.45
CA LEU A 119 -6.17 10.77 6.90
C LEU A 119 -6.12 9.41 6.16
N PRO A 120 -5.21 9.14 5.21
CA PRO A 120 -5.10 7.81 4.56
C PRO A 120 -4.88 6.66 5.56
N GLU A 121 -4.03 6.85 6.56
CA GLU A 121 -3.76 5.83 7.59
C GLU A 121 -4.98 5.55 8.48
N LEU A 122 -5.76 6.59 8.81
CA LEU A 122 -7.05 6.44 9.51
C LEU A 122 -8.08 5.69 8.66
N LEU A 123 -8.12 5.96 7.36
CA LEU A 123 -9.02 5.31 6.41
C LEU A 123 -8.69 3.82 6.23
N LEU A 124 -7.41 3.42 6.24
CA LEU A 124 -7.00 2.01 6.23
C LEU A 124 -7.16 1.30 7.57
N TYR A 125 -7.25 2.01 8.69
CA TYR A 125 -7.30 1.43 10.03
C TYR A 125 -8.36 0.32 10.25
N PRO A 126 -9.60 0.39 9.70
CA PRO A 126 -10.62 -0.65 9.89
C PRO A 126 -10.18 -2.04 9.44
N SER A 127 -9.26 -2.13 8.46
CA SER A 127 -8.69 -3.39 7.96
C SER A 127 -7.87 -4.17 9.00
N ARG A 128 -7.51 -3.54 10.13
CA ARG A 128 -6.74 -4.16 11.22
C ARG A 128 -7.61 -4.98 12.18
N ARG A 129 -8.89 -4.60 12.34
CA ARG A 129 -9.83 -5.20 13.30
C ARG A 129 -10.17 -6.67 13.01
N PHE A 130 -10.14 -7.09 11.75
CA PHE A 130 -10.45 -8.47 11.35
C PHE A 130 -9.50 -9.49 11.97
N LYS A 131 -8.24 -9.13 12.28
CA LYS A 131 -7.35 -10.00 13.06
C LYS A 131 -7.92 -10.22 14.47
N GLU A 132 -8.29 -9.14 15.16
CA GLU A 132 -8.80 -9.16 16.53
C GLU A 132 -10.11 -9.96 16.63
N TYR A 133 -11.06 -9.76 15.70
CA TYR A 133 -12.32 -10.49 15.66
C TYR A 133 -12.12 -12.02 15.56
N VAL A 134 -11.18 -12.48 14.73
CA VAL A 134 -10.86 -13.93 14.64
C VAL A 134 -10.32 -14.46 15.98
N HIS A 135 -9.44 -13.72 16.67
CA HIS A 135 -8.89 -14.17 17.96
C HIS A 135 -9.96 -14.20 19.05
N LEU A 136 -10.82 -13.17 19.12
CA LEU A 136 -11.92 -13.08 20.08
C LEU A 136 -12.95 -14.21 19.88
N LEU A 137 -13.34 -14.49 18.64
CA LEU A 137 -14.28 -15.58 18.34
C LEU A 137 -13.67 -16.96 18.64
N TYR A 138 -12.39 -17.20 18.33
CA TYR A 138 -11.72 -18.44 18.73
C TYR A 138 -11.66 -18.60 20.25
N ALA A 139 -11.30 -17.52 20.97
CA ALA A 139 -11.25 -17.53 22.44
C ALA A 139 -12.62 -17.80 23.06
N LEU A 140 -13.69 -17.16 22.55
CA LEU A 140 -15.05 -17.38 23.01
C LEU A 140 -15.49 -18.84 22.76
N ARG A 141 -15.33 -19.35 21.53
CA ARG A 141 -15.70 -20.73 21.19
C ARG A 141 -14.96 -21.79 22.02
N LEU A 142 -13.74 -21.49 22.47
CA LEU A 142 -12.97 -22.40 23.34
C LEU A 142 -13.60 -22.55 24.74
N HIS A 143 -14.26 -21.50 25.25
CA HIS A 143 -14.86 -21.48 26.59
C HIS A 143 -16.37 -21.80 26.59
N VAL A 144 -16.98 -21.90 25.41
CA VAL A 144 -18.38 -22.33 25.25
C VAL A 144 -18.46 -23.87 25.31
N PRO A 145 -19.42 -24.47 26.05
CA PRO A 145 -19.62 -25.92 26.13
C PRO A 145 -19.90 -26.61 24.78
N ALA A 146 -19.80 -27.95 24.73
CA ALA A 146 -19.91 -28.73 23.50
C ALA A 146 -21.34 -28.79 22.93
N ASP A 147 -22.30 -28.74 23.83
CA ASP A 147 -23.76 -28.82 23.70
C ASP A 147 -24.44 -27.44 23.60
N HIS A 148 -23.72 -26.35 23.88
CA HIS A 148 -24.27 -24.99 23.84
C HIS A 148 -24.59 -24.54 22.40
N ALA A 149 -25.79 -23.98 22.19
CA ALA A 149 -26.33 -23.61 20.88
C ALA A 149 -25.38 -22.71 20.05
N ASP A 150 -24.74 -21.72 20.68
CA ASP A 150 -23.82 -20.79 20.00
C ASP A 150 -22.57 -21.46 19.40
N ARG A 151 -22.24 -22.72 19.75
CA ARG A 151 -20.99 -23.37 19.29
C ARG A 151 -20.94 -23.55 17.76
N GLY A 152 -22.11 -23.81 17.16
CA GLY A 152 -22.27 -23.88 15.70
C GLY A 152 -22.08 -22.50 15.06
N ASP A 153 -22.84 -21.51 15.54
CA ASP A 153 -22.82 -20.15 14.99
C ASP A 153 -21.46 -19.46 15.15
N LEU A 154 -20.78 -19.65 16.29
CA LEU A 154 -19.41 -19.19 16.49
C LEU A 154 -18.44 -19.82 15.49
N THR A 155 -18.63 -21.08 15.10
CA THR A 155 -17.79 -21.72 14.07
C THR A 155 -18.04 -21.10 12.70
N THR A 156 -19.30 -20.93 12.30
CA THR A 156 -19.68 -20.26 11.05
C THR A 156 -19.16 -18.82 11.01
N ALA A 157 -19.29 -18.07 12.11
CA ALA A 157 -18.75 -16.72 12.26
C ALA A 157 -17.22 -16.69 12.10
N ILE A 158 -16.49 -17.59 12.77
CA ILE A 158 -15.03 -17.70 12.65
C ILE A 158 -14.63 -17.87 11.18
N ASP A 159 -15.26 -18.81 10.46
CA ASP A 159 -14.88 -19.10 9.08
C ASP A 159 -15.21 -17.95 8.12
N GLN A 160 -16.35 -17.27 8.31
CA GLN A 160 -16.70 -16.06 7.57
C GLN A 160 -15.68 -14.93 7.79
N ILE A 161 -15.40 -14.58 9.05
CA ILE A 161 -14.47 -13.49 9.39
C ILE A 161 -13.03 -13.85 8.96
N LYS A 162 -12.62 -15.12 9.09
CA LYS A 162 -11.29 -15.61 8.68
C LYS A 162 -11.12 -15.58 7.16
N LYS A 163 -12.13 -16.00 6.39
CA LYS A 163 -12.17 -15.86 4.92
C LYS A 163 -12.05 -14.39 4.51
N TYR A 164 -12.80 -13.50 5.17
CA TYR A 164 -12.74 -12.07 4.88
C TYR A 164 -11.40 -11.43 5.23
N LYS A 165 -10.80 -11.81 6.37
CA LYS A 165 -9.42 -11.41 6.74
C LYS A 165 -8.43 -11.79 5.63
N GLY A 166 -8.55 -12.99 5.06
CA GLY A 166 -7.72 -13.43 3.93
C GLY A 166 -7.81 -12.51 2.71
N TYR A 167 -9.02 -12.13 2.31
CA TYR A 167 -9.24 -11.14 1.24
C TYR A 167 -8.61 -9.77 1.57
N ILE A 168 -8.78 -9.29 2.81
CA ILE A 168 -8.19 -8.02 3.28
C ILE A 168 -6.66 -8.06 3.26
N ASP A 169 -6.04 -9.18 3.61
CA ASP A 169 -4.58 -9.29 3.63
C ASP A 169 -3.99 -9.35 2.20
N GLN A 170 -4.64 -10.07 1.27
CA GLN A 170 -4.32 -10.03 -0.17
C GLN A 170 -4.47 -8.62 -0.75
N MET A 171 -5.55 -7.92 -0.39
CA MET A 171 -5.81 -6.55 -0.83
C MET A 171 -4.72 -5.56 -0.37
N LYS A 172 -4.21 -5.69 0.87
CA LYS A 172 -3.07 -4.90 1.36
C LYS A 172 -1.78 -5.21 0.61
N GLN A 173 -1.49 -6.49 0.35
CA GLN A 173 -0.30 -6.90 -0.42
C GLN A 173 -0.32 -6.29 -1.83
N ASN A 174 -1.50 -6.22 -2.46
CA ASN A 174 -1.66 -5.59 -3.77
C ASN A 174 -1.48 -4.06 -3.74
N ILE A 175 -1.81 -3.37 -2.64
CA ILE A 175 -1.47 -1.94 -2.46
C ILE A 175 0.05 -1.79 -2.31
N ASP A 176 0.66 -2.50 -1.36
CA ASP A 176 2.09 -2.37 -1.04
C ASP A 176 2.98 -2.67 -2.27
N MET A 177 2.68 -3.74 -3.01
CA MET A 177 3.34 -4.07 -4.27
C MET A 177 3.17 -2.97 -5.34
N LYS A 178 2.00 -2.32 -5.40
CA LYS A 178 1.74 -1.25 -6.37
C LYS A 178 2.45 0.05 -6.02
N ASP A 179 2.56 0.38 -4.74
CA ASP A 179 3.32 1.53 -4.26
C ASP A 179 4.82 1.33 -4.52
N GLN A 180 5.36 0.13 -4.25
CA GLN A 180 6.74 -0.24 -4.62
C GLN A 180 7.02 -0.10 -6.12
N LEU A 181 6.10 -0.58 -6.98
CA LEU A 181 6.23 -0.44 -8.44
C LEU A 181 6.21 1.03 -8.89
N SER A 182 5.39 1.88 -8.25
CA SER A 182 5.36 3.33 -8.49
C SER A 182 6.70 4.00 -8.15
N ASP A 183 7.31 3.63 -7.02
CA ASP A 183 8.58 4.23 -6.59
C ASP A 183 9.78 3.73 -7.40
N ILE A 184 9.75 2.48 -7.87
CA ILE A 184 10.69 1.97 -8.90
C ILE A 184 10.53 2.78 -10.20
N GLN A 185 9.30 2.98 -10.68
CA GLN A 185 9.04 3.75 -11.89
C GLN A 185 9.53 5.21 -11.76
N ARG A 186 9.29 5.86 -10.61
CA ARG A 186 9.82 7.21 -10.33
C ARG A 186 11.34 7.26 -10.32
N THR A 187 12.00 6.24 -9.76
CA THR A 187 13.47 6.13 -9.76
C THR A 187 14.01 6.00 -11.18
N ILE A 188 13.36 5.20 -12.03
CA ILE A 188 13.72 5.04 -13.45
C ILE A 188 13.47 6.34 -14.25
N CYS A 189 12.36 7.04 -14.02
CA CYS A 189 12.06 8.32 -14.65
C CYS A 189 12.91 9.50 -14.11
N GLY A 190 13.51 9.36 -12.93
CA GLY A 190 14.44 10.32 -12.34
C GLY A 190 15.87 10.22 -12.90
N CYS A 191 16.20 9.16 -13.62
CA CYS A 191 17.48 9.07 -14.33
C CYS A 191 17.53 10.10 -15.47
N PRO A 192 18.53 11.02 -15.50
CA PRO A 192 18.73 11.86 -16.68
C PRO A 192 18.95 10.96 -17.89
N VAL A 193 18.27 11.27 -19.00
CA VAL A 193 18.11 10.42 -20.23
C VAL A 193 19.42 9.80 -20.73
N ARG A 194 20.57 10.44 -20.45
CA ARG A 194 21.92 9.91 -20.71
C ARG A 194 22.17 8.55 -20.06
N ILE A 195 21.77 8.31 -18.80
CA ILE A 195 22.05 7.03 -18.09
C ILE A 195 21.26 5.88 -18.70
N VAL A 196 20.00 6.11 -19.05
CA VAL A 196 19.16 5.10 -19.73
C VAL A 196 19.74 4.75 -21.11
N MET A 197 20.24 5.76 -21.85
CA MET A 197 20.96 5.53 -23.11
C MET A 197 22.24 4.69 -22.92
N TYR A 198 23.05 4.96 -21.89
CA TYR A 198 24.26 4.17 -21.61
C TYR A 198 23.93 2.73 -21.18
N LEU A 199 22.85 2.51 -20.42
CA LEU A 199 22.41 1.15 -20.04
C LEU A 199 21.84 0.37 -21.23
N LEU A 200 21.07 1.01 -22.11
CA LEU A 200 20.62 0.40 -23.38
C LEU A 200 21.81 0.08 -24.30
N LEU A 201 22.79 0.97 -24.40
CA LEU A 201 24.04 0.69 -25.11
C LEU A 201 24.79 -0.50 -24.51
N LEU A 202 24.93 -0.59 -23.19
CA LEU A 202 25.55 -1.74 -22.52
C LEU A 202 24.79 -3.05 -22.81
N MET A 203 23.46 -3.07 -22.71
CA MET A 203 22.64 -4.25 -23.03
C MET A 203 22.67 -4.65 -24.51
N LEU A 204 22.89 -3.69 -25.42
CA LEU A 204 23.09 -3.97 -26.85
C LEU A 204 24.52 -4.48 -27.14
N MET A 205 25.53 -3.96 -26.43
CA MET A 205 26.94 -4.40 -26.51
C MET A 205 27.15 -5.79 -25.88
N ASP A 206 26.35 -6.18 -24.89
CA ASP A 206 26.43 -7.51 -24.27
C ASP A 206 26.01 -8.62 -25.27
N LYS A 207 25.03 -8.33 -26.14
CA LYS A 207 24.60 -9.23 -27.22
C LYS A 207 25.65 -9.38 -28.34
N THR A 208 26.60 -8.45 -28.49
CA THR A 208 27.76 -8.64 -29.37
C THR A 208 28.90 -9.36 -28.64
N LEU A 209 29.09 -9.15 -27.35
CA LEU A 209 30.10 -9.86 -26.54
C LEU A 209 29.83 -11.37 -26.46
N TYR A 210 28.59 -11.79 -26.21
CA TYR A 210 28.17 -13.19 -26.18
C TYR A 210 28.36 -13.94 -27.52
N ARG A 211 28.48 -13.20 -28.63
CA ARG A 211 28.80 -13.79 -29.96
C ARG A 211 30.31 -13.93 -30.15
N TRP A 212 31.10 -12.94 -29.73
CA TRP A 212 32.57 -12.98 -29.79
C TRP A 212 33.20 -14.07 -28.92
N GLN A 213 32.68 -14.30 -27.71
CA GLN A 213 33.29 -15.27 -26.79
C GLN A 213 33.20 -16.74 -27.27
N LYS A 214 32.39 -17.02 -28.30
CA LYS A 214 32.28 -18.37 -28.89
C LYS A 214 33.26 -18.62 -30.05
N GLU A 215 33.87 -17.57 -30.60
CA GLU A 215 34.77 -17.66 -31.77
C GLU A 215 36.25 -17.47 -31.42
N THR A 216 36.58 -16.98 -30.21
CA THR A 216 37.99 -16.78 -29.77
C THR A 216 38.51 -17.82 -28.76
N CYS A 217 37.71 -18.80 -28.33
CA CYS A 217 38.18 -19.92 -27.48
C CYS A 217 38.91 -21.02 -28.27
N ARG A 218 40.03 -20.67 -28.93
CA ARG A 218 40.99 -21.63 -29.50
C ARG A 218 42.44 -21.07 -29.57
N CYS A 219 42.94 -20.52 -28.46
CA CYS A 219 44.38 -20.25 -28.26
C CYS A 219 44.77 -20.40 -26.76
N GLN A 220 46.06 -20.66 -26.52
CA GLN A 220 46.60 -21.28 -25.30
C GLN A 220 46.29 -20.63 -23.93
N ILE A 221 46.14 -21.55 -22.99
CA ILE A 221 46.54 -21.49 -21.57
C ILE A 221 47.89 -20.75 -21.37
N SER A 222 47.92 -19.76 -20.48
CA SER A 222 49.07 -19.51 -19.59
C SER A 222 48.59 -18.75 -18.33
N SER A 223 49.33 -18.89 -17.23
CA SER A 223 48.85 -18.70 -15.87
C SER A 223 49.23 -17.37 -15.20
N HIS A 224 48.58 -17.14 -14.05
CA HIS A 224 48.90 -16.20 -12.96
C HIS A 224 48.29 -14.78 -12.98
N LEU A 225 47.75 -14.45 -11.80
CA LEU A 225 47.35 -13.13 -11.26
C LEU A 225 45.86 -12.75 -11.27
N LEU A 226 45.00 -13.70 -10.91
CA LEU A 226 43.82 -13.40 -10.08
C LEU A 226 44.28 -13.14 -8.63
N ASN A 227 44.53 -11.87 -8.27
CA ASN A 227 44.30 -11.32 -6.92
C ASN A 227 44.75 -9.85 -6.82
N ALA A 228 43.82 -8.91 -7.00
CA ALA A 228 43.84 -7.60 -6.34
C ALA A 228 42.48 -6.89 -6.46
N CYS A 229 42.11 -6.14 -5.41
CA CYS A 229 41.11 -5.06 -5.40
C CYS A 229 39.62 -5.43 -5.39
N CYS A 230 39.18 -5.73 -4.16
CA CYS A 230 37.93 -5.22 -3.59
C CYS A 230 38.30 -4.41 -2.31
N VAL A 231 37.50 -3.47 -1.77
CA VAL A 231 36.13 -3.10 -2.12
C VAL A 231 36.04 -1.65 -2.71
N PRO A 232 35.72 -0.49 -2.05
CA PRO A 232 35.25 0.69 -2.81
C PRO A 232 35.86 2.08 -2.46
N GLY A 233 35.58 3.09 -3.30
CA GLY A 233 35.57 4.50 -2.86
C GLY A 233 36.20 5.53 -3.82
N THR A 234 35.38 6.49 -4.27
CA THR A 234 35.76 7.84 -4.73
C THR A 234 37.04 8.01 -5.58
N ALA A 235 36.89 7.99 -6.91
CA ALA A 235 37.89 8.55 -7.84
C ALA A 235 37.21 9.36 -8.97
N LYS A 236 37.91 10.38 -9.48
CA LYS A 236 37.35 11.48 -10.28
C LYS A 236 36.96 11.08 -11.71
N LEU A 237 35.86 11.67 -12.19
CA LEU A 237 35.22 11.45 -13.49
C LEU A 237 35.97 12.12 -14.66
N SER A 238 37.32 12.16 -14.62
CA SER A 238 38.17 12.93 -15.54
C SER A 238 39.25 12.11 -16.27
N HIS A 239 39.28 10.78 -16.11
CA HIS A 239 40.30 9.90 -16.71
C HIS A 239 39.81 8.95 -17.81
N PHE A 240 38.49 8.90 -18.09
CA PHE A 240 37.93 7.96 -19.08
C PHE A 240 37.88 8.48 -20.52
N THR A 241 38.17 9.77 -20.75
CA THR A 241 38.14 10.38 -22.09
C THR A 241 39.47 10.33 -22.86
N SER A 242 40.59 9.99 -22.21
CA SER A 242 41.91 9.91 -22.87
C SER A 242 42.24 8.55 -23.49
N VAL A 243 41.60 7.46 -23.04
CA VAL A 243 41.89 6.10 -23.54
C VAL A 243 41.10 5.76 -24.81
N LEU A 244 39.89 6.33 -24.97
CA LEU A 244 39.03 6.09 -26.15
C LEU A 244 39.45 6.89 -27.40
N SER A 245 40.10 8.05 -27.23
CA SER A 245 40.62 8.86 -28.34
C SER A 245 41.93 8.31 -28.93
N ALA A 246 42.78 7.68 -28.11
CA ALA A 246 44.05 7.11 -28.54
C ALA A 246 43.89 5.88 -29.45
N ARG A 247 42.86 5.06 -29.26
CA ARG A 247 42.69 3.80 -30.02
C ARG A 247 42.06 3.99 -31.40
N MET A 248 41.14 4.95 -31.56
CA MET A 248 40.54 5.27 -32.87
C MET A 248 41.52 5.86 -33.90
N LEU A 249 42.65 6.43 -33.45
CA LEU A 249 43.68 6.95 -34.36
C LEU A 249 44.67 5.87 -34.83
N TYR A 250 44.71 4.71 -34.20
CA TYR A 250 45.63 3.62 -34.56
C TYR A 250 45.01 2.66 -35.61
N GLU A 251 43.72 2.35 -35.50
CA GLU A 251 43.04 1.44 -36.45
C GLU A 251 42.75 2.07 -37.83
N LYS A 252 42.87 3.40 -37.97
CA LYS A 252 42.66 4.09 -39.26
C LYS A 252 43.87 4.07 -40.21
N ARG A 253 44.96 3.34 -39.89
CA ARG A 253 46.21 3.32 -40.67
C ARG A 253 46.60 1.93 -41.23
N HIS A 254 45.73 0.92 -41.10
CA HIS A 254 46.02 -0.45 -41.59
C HIS A 254 44.85 -1.13 -42.33
N THR A 255 44.01 -0.35 -43.00
CA THR A 255 43.14 -0.85 -44.08
C THR A 255 43.24 0.08 -45.27
N TRP A 256 43.45 -0.50 -46.45
CA TRP A 256 43.80 0.14 -47.73
C TRP A 256 45.25 0.60 -47.84
N THR A 257 45.91 0.09 -48.89
CA THR A 257 46.98 0.77 -49.63
C THR A 257 46.48 2.11 -50.17
#